data_AF-A0A2C9LKT4-F1
#
_entry.id   AF-A0A2C9LKT4-F1
#
_cell.length_a   1.000
_cell.length_b   1.000
_cell.length_c   1.000
_cell.angle_alpha   90.00
_cell.angle_beta   90.00
_cell.angle_gamma   90.00
#
_symmetry.space_group_name_H-M   'P 1'
#
loop_
_entity.id
_entity.type
_entity.pdbx_description
1 polymer ?
#
loop_
_entity_poly.entity_id
_entity_poly.type
_entity_poly.pdbx_seq_one_letter_code
_entity_poly.pdbx_strand_id
1 'polypeptide(L)'
;MKSYCFVYLVTQRVYYVYTGTARRKCTEKQSWSEPDLFNCTSNTYLQFDGQVKAFESGNMSPYIADFTLSKLKNISYTTTPIYGGDILMVYRFTNVSLNYEISQTGLSMISQQYRDFVQKLLVALSNVTNEKYSGYWQQVGKMTGGATHLMNLFEKFVAKTVQLLPQAQSGTYEAVSDDMGK
;
A
#
# COMPACT_ATOMS: atom_id res chain seq x y z
N MET A 1 1.52 3.21 44.32
CA MET A 1 2.22 1.98 43.90
C MET A 1 3.02 2.29 42.65
N LYS A 2 4.36 2.28 42.73
CA LYS A 2 5.20 2.30 41.53
C LYS A 2 5.13 0.90 40.92
N SER A 3 4.40 0.74 39.81
CA SER A 3 4.33 -0.52 39.09
C SER A 3 5.69 -0.77 38.42
N TYR A 4 6.59 -1.43 39.14
CA TYR A 4 7.84 -1.95 38.58
C TYR A 4 7.48 -3.00 37.54
N CYS A 5 7.90 -2.76 36.30
CA CYS A 5 7.64 -3.64 35.19
C CYS A 5 8.98 -4.22 34.74
N PHE A 6 9.20 -5.51 35.00
CA PHE A 6 10.30 -6.25 34.37
C PHE A 6 10.06 -6.27 32.85
N VAL A 7 11.10 -6.45 32.04
CA VAL A 7 10.97 -6.34 30.58
C VAL A 7 9.96 -7.39 30.04
N TYR A 8 8.78 -6.95 29.63
CA TYR A 8 7.72 -7.81 29.08
C TYR A 8 7.30 -7.35 27.68
N LEU A 9 7.02 -8.32 26.80
CA LEU A 9 6.34 -8.12 25.51
C LEU A 9 4.94 -8.73 25.60
N VAL A 10 3.90 -7.91 25.45
CA VAL A 10 2.51 -8.38 25.44
C VAL A 10 1.97 -8.30 24.02
N THR A 11 1.34 -9.39 23.54
CA THR A 11 0.65 -9.43 22.24
C THR A 11 -0.85 -9.59 22.46
N GLN A 12 -1.67 -8.68 21.95
CA GLN A 12 -3.13 -8.73 22.09
C GLN A 12 -3.79 -8.74 20.71
N ARG A 13 -4.79 -9.63 20.53
CA ARG A 13 -5.65 -9.62 19.34
C ARG A 13 -6.67 -8.48 19.45
N VAL A 14 -6.90 -7.78 18.35
CA VAL A 14 -7.93 -6.72 18.27
C VAL A 14 -8.93 -7.07 17.18
N TYR A 15 -10.23 -6.86 17.44
CA TYR A 15 -11.34 -7.31 16.59
C TYR A 15 -12.50 -6.30 16.46
N TYR A 16 -12.26 -5.00 16.68
CA TYR A 16 -13.31 -3.99 16.57
C TYR A 16 -13.38 -3.46 15.12
N VAL A 17 -12.73 -2.33 14.85
CA VAL A 17 -12.71 -1.66 13.53
C VAL A 17 -11.54 -2.17 12.66
N TYR A 18 -10.61 -2.88 13.29
CA TYR A 18 -9.42 -3.46 12.71
C TYR A 18 -9.18 -4.85 13.30
N THR A 19 -8.58 -5.73 12.50
CA THR A 19 -8.19 -7.08 12.90
C THR A 19 -6.67 -7.21 12.88
N GLY A 20 -6.10 -7.82 13.92
CA GLY A 20 -4.66 -8.05 13.96
C GLY A 20 -4.10 -8.27 15.34
N THR A 21 -2.79 -8.02 15.47
CA THR A 21 -2.09 -8.12 16.76
C THR A 21 -1.36 -6.84 17.10
N ALA A 22 -1.57 -6.35 18.33
CA ALA A 22 -0.85 -5.22 18.89
C ALA A 22 0.25 -5.72 19.83
N ARG A 23 1.43 -5.10 19.82
CA ARG A 23 2.54 -5.43 20.73
C ARG A 23 2.94 -4.24 21.60
N ARG A 24 3.12 -4.41 22.90
CA ARG A 24 3.69 -3.37 23.79
C ARG A 24 4.88 -3.90 24.57
N LYS A 25 5.90 -3.07 24.73
CA LYS A 25 7.11 -3.38 25.51
C LYS A 25 7.09 -2.58 26.82
N CYS A 26 7.42 -3.26 27.90
CA CYS A 26 7.72 -2.61 29.18
C CYS A 26 9.23 -2.61 29.42
N THR A 27 9.78 -1.59 30.07
CA THR A 27 11.17 -1.60 30.53
C THR A 27 11.28 -1.13 31.97
N GLU A 28 12.39 -1.43 32.66
CA GLU A 28 12.56 -0.98 34.04
C GLU A 28 12.73 0.54 34.17
N LYS A 29 13.23 1.20 33.10
CA LYS A 29 13.51 2.65 33.07
C LYS A 29 12.35 3.50 32.52
N GLN A 30 11.52 2.92 31.65
CA GLN A 30 10.32 3.55 31.09
C GLN A 30 9.12 2.63 31.36
N SER A 31 8.02 3.20 31.86
CA SER A 31 6.69 2.57 31.87
C SER A 31 6.33 2.00 30.47
N TRP A 32 5.19 1.29 30.35
CA TRP A 32 4.72 0.72 29.08
C TRP A 32 4.92 1.65 27.86
N SER A 33 5.57 1.14 26.82
CA SER A 33 5.72 1.84 25.54
C SER A 33 4.38 1.99 24.82
N GLU A 34 4.33 2.89 23.83
CA GLU A 34 3.21 2.90 22.90
C GLU A 34 3.07 1.55 22.16
N PRO A 35 1.85 1.15 21.76
CA PRO A 35 1.61 -0.12 21.13
C PRO A 35 2.09 -0.06 19.69
N ASP A 36 2.85 -1.07 19.31
CA ASP A 36 3.12 -1.38 17.92
C ASP A 36 1.85 -2.00 17.31
N LEU A 37 1.20 -1.22 16.46
CA LEU A 37 -0.03 -1.56 15.74
C LEU A 37 0.25 -1.92 14.28
N PHE A 38 1.50 -2.23 13.92
CA PHE A 38 1.86 -2.54 12.54
C PHE A 38 1.08 -3.73 11.98
N ASN A 39 0.86 -4.78 12.78
CA ASN A 39 0.12 -5.98 12.37
C ASN A 39 -1.41 -5.83 12.48
N CYS A 40 -1.92 -4.61 12.62
CA CYS A 40 -3.35 -4.32 12.57
C CYS A 40 -3.72 -3.85 11.16
N THR A 41 -4.83 -4.38 10.65
CA THR A 41 -5.43 -3.96 9.37
C THR A 41 -6.88 -3.59 9.62
N SER A 42 -7.30 -2.44 9.12
CA SER A 42 -8.67 -1.97 9.16
C SER A 42 -9.58 -2.89 8.34
N ASN A 43 -10.79 -3.13 8.83
CA ASN A 43 -11.74 -4.02 8.16
C ASN A 43 -12.09 -3.54 6.75
N THR A 44 -12.04 -2.23 6.51
CA THR A 44 -12.21 -1.60 5.18
C THR A 44 -11.14 -2.03 4.18
N TYR A 45 -9.91 -2.30 4.62
CA TYR A 45 -8.84 -2.83 3.76
C TYR A 45 -8.86 -4.36 3.69
N LEU A 46 -9.18 -5.04 4.80
CA LEU A 46 -9.16 -6.51 4.88
C LEU A 46 -10.05 -7.21 3.85
N GLN A 47 -11.18 -6.60 3.46
CA GLN A 47 -12.06 -7.14 2.43
C GLN A 47 -11.35 -7.35 1.07
N PHE A 48 -10.23 -6.67 0.82
CA PHE A 48 -9.46 -6.78 -0.42
C PHE A 48 -8.31 -7.80 -0.36
N ASP A 49 -8.01 -8.38 0.82
CA ASP A 49 -6.86 -9.29 0.98
C ASP A 49 -6.96 -10.52 0.04
N GLY A 50 -8.15 -11.11 -0.08
CA GLY A 50 -8.39 -12.23 -1.00
C GLY A 50 -8.15 -11.84 -2.46
N GLN A 51 -8.62 -10.66 -2.87
CA GLN A 51 -8.45 -10.17 -4.23
C GLN A 51 -6.97 -9.87 -4.55
N VAL A 52 -6.24 -9.24 -3.61
CA VAL A 52 -4.81 -8.96 -3.76
C VAL A 52 -4.00 -10.25 -3.83
N LYS A 53 -4.31 -11.26 -3.00
CA LYS A 53 -3.67 -12.58 -3.08
C LYS A 53 -3.90 -13.27 -4.43
N ALA A 54 -5.10 -13.14 -4.99
CA ALA A 54 -5.40 -13.68 -6.32
C ALA A 54 -4.54 -13.01 -7.40
N PHE A 55 -4.37 -11.69 -7.32
CA PHE A 55 -3.48 -10.95 -8.24
C PHE A 55 -2.03 -11.38 -8.07
N GLU A 56 -1.53 -11.50 -6.83
CA GLU A 56 -0.16 -11.96 -6.56
C GLU A 56 0.10 -13.37 -7.08
N SER A 57 -0.95 -14.18 -7.21
CA SER A 57 -0.89 -15.53 -7.80
C SER A 57 -1.01 -15.55 -9.33
N GLY A 58 -1.03 -14.38 -9.98
CA GLY A 58 -1.12 -14.24 -11.44
C GLY A 58 -2.54 -14.12 -11.99
N ASN A 59 -3.58 -14.20 -11.16
CA ASN A 59 -4.99 -14.12 -11.59
C ASN A 59 -5.48 -12.67 -11.69
N MET A 60 -4.75 -11.85 -12.45
CA MET A 60 -5.01 -10.42 -12.56
C MET A 60 -5.77 -10.07 -13.84
N SER A 61 -6.85 -9.30 -13.66
CA SER A 61 -7.67 -8.76 -14.74
C SER A 61 -7.66 -7.23 -14.66
N PRO A 62 -7.42 -6.49 -15.76
CA PRO A 62 -7.39 -5.03 -15.75
C PRO A 62 -8.68 -4.40 -15.23
N TYR A 63 -9.83 -4.97 -15.59
CA TYR A 63 -11.14 -4.51 -15.12
C TYR A 63 -11.27 -4.63 -13.60
N ILE A 64 -10.92 -5.81 -13.05
CA ILE A 64 -11.02 -6.04 -11.61
C ILE A 64 -9.99 -5.19 -10.86
N ALA A 65 -8.78 -5.07 -11.40
CA ALA A 65 -7.73 -4.23 -10.83
C ALA A 65 -8.14 -2.76 -10.75
N ASP A 66 -8.72 -2.21 -11.82
CA ASP A 66 -9.20 -0.83 -11.86
C ASP A 66 -10.36 -0.60 -10.86
N PHE A 67 -11.28 -1.55 -10.77
CA PHE A 67 -12.37 -1.51 -9.79
C PHE A 67 -11.83 -1.56 -8.36
N THR A 68 -10.93 -2.50 -8.06
CA THR A 68 -10.29 -2.62 -6.74
C THR A 68 -9.52 -1.35 -6.39
N LEU A 69 -8.74 -0.80 -7.32
CA LEU A 69 -7.99 0.44 -7.11
C LEU A 69 -8.91 1.62 -6.81
N SER A 70 -10.03 1.73 -7.52
CA SER A 70 -11.03 2.78 -7.28
C SER A 70 -11.59 2.69 -5.86
N LYS A 71 -11.79 1.48 -5.33
CA LYS A 71 -12.21 1.28 -3.93
C LYS A 71 -11.08 1.58 -2.95
N LEU A 72 -9.86 1.12 -3.22
CA LEU A 72 -8.67 1.41 -2.38
C LEU A 72 -8.42 2.91 -2.24
N LYS A 73 -8.49 3.66 -3.36
CA LYS A 73 -8.44 5.12 -3.35
C LYS A 73 -9.49 5.71 -2.41
N ASN A 74 -10.74 5.29 -2.53
CA ASN A 74 -11.82 5.85 -1.71
C ASN A 74 -11.62 5.57 -0.21
N ILE A 75 -11.23 4.34 0.16
CA ILE A 75 -11.00 4.00 1.56
C ILE A 75 -9.73 4.64 2.13
N SER A 76 -8.76 4.98 1.29
CA SER A 76 -7.56 5.73 1.72
C SER A 76 -7.87 7.15 2.19
N TYR A 77 -8.99 7.73 1.77
CA TYR A 77 -9.47 9.02 2.27
C TYR A 77 -10.34 8.91 3.52
N THR A 78 -11.15 7.85 3.61
CA THR A 78 -12.19 7.73 4.65
C THR A 78 -11.76 6.90 5.85
N THR A 79 -10.81 5.99 5.70
CA THR A 79 -10.32 5.13 6.78
C THR A 79 -9.34 5.92 7.64
N THR A 80 -9.74 6.18 8.88
CA THR A 80 -8.89 6.80 9.89
C THR A 80 -9.11 6.12 11.24
N PRO A 81 -8.03 5.81 11.99
CA PRO A 81 -6.63 5.92 11.60
C PRO A 81 -6.21 4.84 10.58
N ILE A 82 -5.09 5.07 9.89
CA ILE A 82 -4.45 4.08 9.00
C ILE A 82 -3.36 3.34 9.80
N TYR A 83 -3.34 2.02 9.71
CA TYR A 83 -2.37 1.16 10.39
C TYR A 83 -1.35 0.53 9.43
N GLY A 84 -0.32 -0.13 9.96
CA GLY A 84 0.72 -0.76 9.15
C GLY A 84 0.20 -1.80 8.17
N GLY A 85 -0.83 -2.57 8.54
CA GLY A 85 -1.45 -3.55 7.67
C GLY A 85 -2.23 -2.93 6.51
N ASP A 86 -2.79 -1.72 6.70
CA ASP A 86 -3.45 -0.96 5.64
C ASP A 86 -2.43 -0.47 4.61
N ILE A 87 -1.29 0.06 5.08
CA ILE A 87 -0.18 0.48 4.22
C ILE A 87 0.37 -0.71 3.45
N LEU A 88 0.55 -1.86 4.12
CA LEU A 88 1.01 -3.08 3.48
C LEU A 88 0.03 -3.56 2.39
N MET A 89 -1.28 -3.40 2.59
CA MET A 89 -2.29 -3.71 1.57
C MET A 89 -2.10 -2.87 0.31
N VAL A 90 -1.96 -1.54 0.46
CA VAL A 90 -1.74 -0.63 -0.68
C VAL A 90 -0.40 -0.90 -1.35
N TYR A 91 0.65 -1.17 -0.57
CA TYR A 91 1.96 -1.59 -1.09
C TYR A 91 1.85 -2.85 -1.95
N ARG A 92 1.20 -3.91 -1.43
CA ARG A 92 1.05 -5.19 -2.14
C ARG A 92 0.28 -5.03 -3.44
N PHE A 93 -0.85 -4.32 -3.40
CA PHE A 93 -1.64 -4.01 -4.59
C PHE A 93 -0.82 -3.25 -5.64
N THR A 94 -0.07 -2.23 -5.21
CA THR A 94 0.80 -1.44 -6.10
C THR A 94 1.88 -2.31 -6.73
N ASN A 95 2.59 -3.08 -5.90
CA ASN A 95 3.66 -3.96 -6.33
C ASN A 95 3.18 -4.95 -7.41
N VAL A 96 2.08 -5.65 -7.17
CA VAL A 96 1.56 -6.62 -8.14
C VAL A 96 1.04 -5.93 -9.40
N SER A 97 0.41 -4.76 -9.28
CA SER A 97 -0.09 -4.00 -10.43
C SER A 97 1.03 -3.52 -11.34
N LEU A 98 2.09 -2.93 -10.77
CA LEU A 98 3.23 -2.48 -11.56
C LEU A 98 3.94 -3.65 -12.23
N ASN A 99 4.17 -4.77 -11.53
CA ASN A 99 4.78 -5.94 -12.14
C ASN A 99 3.92 -6.58 -13.23
N TYR A 100 2.59 -6.63 -13.04
CA TYR A 100 1.68 -7.08 -14.07
C TYR A 100 1.78 -6.19 -15.30
N GLU A 101 1.69 -4.87 -15.14
CA GLU A 101 1.78 -3.97 -16.28
C GLU A 101 3.14 -4.08 -16.94
N ILE A 102 4.24 -4.22 -16.18
CA ILE A 102 5.60 -4.40 -16.73
C ILE A 102 5.74 -5.69 -17.53
N SER A 103 5.06 -6.78 -17.14
CA SER A 103 5.20 -8.09 -17.81
C SER A 103 4.37 -8.25 -19.08
N GLN A 104 3.35 -7.41 -19.31
CA GLN A 104 2.52 -7.50 -20.52
C GLN A 104 3.31 -7.22 -21.81
N THR A 105 2.83 -7.65 -22.97
CA THR A 105 3.44 -7.24 -24.26
C THR A 105 2.98 -5.86 -24.73
N GLY A 106 1.78 -5.45 -24.31
CA GLY A 106 1.18 -4.14 -24.64
C GLY A 106 0.69 -3.39 -23.40
N LEU A 107 -0.04 -2.29 -23.63
CA LEU A 107 -0.70 -1.51 -22.58
C LEU A 107 -1.99 -2.21 -22.15
N SER A 108 -2.10 -2.53 -20.86
CA SER A 108 -3.23 -3.23 -20.27
C SER A 108 -3.99 -2.31 -19.32
N MET A 109 -3.50 -2.11 -18.10
CA MET A 109 -4.11 -1.25 -17.08
C MET A 109 -3.91 0.26 -17.34
N ILE A 110 -3.11 0.63 -18.34
CA ILE A 110 -2.97 2.02 -18.79
C ILE A 110 -3.45 2.24 -20.22
N SER A 111 -4.22 1.30 -20.75
CA SER A 111 -4.92 1.47 -22.03
C SER A 111 -5.95 2.62 -21.96
N GLN A 112 -6.48 3.02 -23.11
CA GLN A 112 -7.48 4.09 -23.21
C GLN A 112 -8.74 3.84 -22.35
N GLN A 113 -9.06 2.57 -22.08
CA GLN A 113 -10.18 2.18 -21.23
C GLN A 113 -9.92 2.49 -19.74
N TYR A 114 -8.65 2.56 -19.32
CA TYR A 114 -8.23 2.74 -17.92
C TYR A 114 -7.30 3.96 -17.76
N ARG A 115 -7.60 5.06 -18.46
CA ARG A 115 -6.77 6.29 -18.47
C ARG A 115 -6.45 6.85 -17.08
N ASP A 116 -7.37 6.69 -16.13
CA ASP A 116 -7.21 7.21 -14.76
C ASP A 116 -6.50 6.24 -13.82
N PHE A 117 -6.07 5.06 -14.28
CA PHE A 117 -5.48 4.04 -13.41
C PHE A 117 -4.26 4.58 -12.68
N VAL A 118 -3.32 5.19 -13.39
CA VAL A 118 -2.09 5.76 -12.80
C VAL A 118 -2.44 6.85 -11.80
N GLN A 119 -3.34 7.77 -12.16
CA GLN A 119 -3.78 8.84 -11.26
C GLN A 119 -4.41 8.28 -9.98
N LYS A 120 -5.28 7.27 -10.08
CA LYS A 120 -5.90 6.64 -8.90
C LYS A 120 -4.87 5.93 -8.02
N LEU A 121 -3.87 5.30 -8.63
CA LEU A 121 -2.78 4.60 -7.94
C LEU A 121 -1.92 5.59 -7.15
N LEU A 122 -1.49 6.68 -7.79
CA LEU A 122 -0.69 7.72 -7.14
C LEU A 122 -1.43 8.39 -5.99
N VAL A 123 -2.74 8.63 -6.13
CA VAL A 123 -3.56 9.17 -5.04
C VAL A 123 -3.64 8.19 -3.87
N ALA A 124 -3.95 6.91 -4.14
CA ALA A 124 -4.04 5.91 -3.08
C ALA A 124 -2.70 5.75 -2.34
N LEU A 125 -1.57 5.81 -3.06
CA LEU A 125 -0.23 5.78 -2.49
C LEU A 125 0.11 7.04 -1.68
N SER A 126 -0.21 8.23 -2.18
CA SER A 126 0.01 9.51 -1.47
C SER A 126 -0.61 9.47 -0.07
N ASN A 127 -1.88 9.05 0.00
CA ASN A 127 -2.61 8.97 1.26
C ASN A 127 -1.97 8.05 2.30
N VAL A 128 -1.24 7.01 1.88
CA VAL A 128 -0.53 6.11 2.79
C VAL A 128 0.95 6.43 2.97
N THR A 129 1.53 7.33 2.17
CA THR A 129 2.96 7.71 2.21
C THR A 129 3.25 9.01 2.98
N ASN A 130 2.20 9.66 3.51
CA ASN A 130 2.34 10.82 4.38
C ASN A 130 3.37 10.61 5.51
N GLU A 131 4.14 11.64 5.85
CA GLU A 131 5.24 11.61 6.83
C GLU A 131 4.85 11.01 8.20
N LYS A 132 3.59 11.19 8.62
CA LYS A 132 3.05 10.60 9.86
C LYS A 132 3.11 9.07 9.89
N TYR A 133 3.24 8.42 8.74
CA TYR A 133 3.33 6.98 8.57
C TYR A 133 4.76 6.47 8.34
N SER A 134 5.77 7.33 8.43
CA SER A 134 7.19 6.99 8.23
C SER A 134 7.64 5.76 9.06
N GLY A 135 7.21 5.67 10.32
CA GLY A 135 7.52 4.52 11.18
C GLY A 135 6.96 3.19 10.65
N TYR A 136 5.75 3.19 10.07
CA TYR A 136 5.20 2.00 9.44
C TYR A 136 5.93 1.68 8.12
N TRP A 137 6.28 2.68 7.31
CA TRP A 137 7.05 2.48 6.09
C TRP A 137 8.45 1.92 6.33
N GLN A 138 9.10 2.28 7.44
CA GLN A 138 10.35 1.64 7.86
C GLN A 138 10.16 0.14 8.13
N GLN A 139 9.05 -0.26 8.75
CA GLN A 139 8.74 -1.67 8.99
C GLN A 139 8.41 -2.40 7.67
N VAL A 140 7.64 -1.79 6.77
CA VAL A 140 7.42 -2.31 5.41
C VAL A 140 8.77 -2.50 4.69
N GLY A 141 9.65 -1.50 4.77
CA GLY A 141 11.00 -1.54 4.19
C GLY A 141 11.82 -2.76 4.60
N LYS A 142 11.79 -3.13 5.89
CA LYS A 142 12.51 -4.30 6.40
C LYS A 142 12.02 -5.64 5.82
N MET A 143 10.76 -5.70 5.40
CA MET A 143 10.15 -6.94 4.89
C MET A 143 10.14 -7.03 3.36
N THR A 144 9.98 -5.90 2.68
CA THR A 144 9.67 -5.88 1.24
C THR A 144 10.58 -4.97 0.41
N GLY A 145 11.47 -4.20 1.04
CA GLY A 145 12.22 -3.12 0.41
C GLY A 145 11.49 -1.77 0.37
N GLY A 146 10.19 -1.74 0.70
CA GLY A 146 9.43 -0.52 1.01
C GLY A 146 9.40 0.50 -0.13
N ALA A 147 9.50 1.78 0.22
CA ALA A 147 9.40 2.88 -0.74
C ALA A 147 10.48 2.81 -1.83
N THR A 148 11.73 2.46 -1.48
CA THR A 148 12.82 2.30 -2.46
C THR A 148 12.49 1.24 -3.51
N HIS A 149 11.91 0.12 -3.09
CA HIS A 149 11.50 -0.92 -4.03
C HIS A 149 10.37 -0.43 -4.96
N LEU A 150 9.37 0.28 -4.44
CA LEU A 150 8.31 0.86 -5.28
C LEU A 150 8.87 1.89 -6.27
N MET A 151 9.81 2.75 -5.86
CA MET A 151 10.43 3.72 -6.78
C MET A 151 11.11 3.02 -7.96
N ASN A 152 11.90 1.97 -7.71
CA ASN A 152 12.53 1.18 -8.78
C ASN A 152 11.50 0.52 -9.71
N LEU A 153 10.34 0.11 -9.19
CA LEU A 153 9.26 -0.42 -10.02
C LEU A 153 8.58 0.66 -10.85
N PHE A 154 8.35 1.85 -10.28
CA PHE A 154 7.82 2.99 -11.01
C PHE A 154 8.74 3.41 -12.16
N GLU A 155 10.06 3.45 -11.94
CA GLU A 155 11.03 3.73 -13.00
C GLU A 155 10.91 2.73 -14.17
N LYS A 156 10.86 1.43 -13.87
CA LYS A 156 10.66 0.37 -14.89
C LYS A 156 9.32 0.50 -15.60
N PHE A 157 8.26 0.81 -14.86
CA PHE A 157 6.92 1.02 -15.39
C PHE A 157 6.87 2.23 -16.33
N VAL A 158 7.47 3.35 -15.95
CA VAL A 158 7.55 4.56 -16.79
C VAL A 158 8.38 4.28 -18.05
N ALA A 159 9.55 3.65 -17.90
CA ALA A 159 10.40 3.29 -19.04
C ALA A 159 9.64 2.44 -20.06
N LYS A 160 8.88 1.44 -19.59
CA LYS A 160 8.01 0.63 -20.46
C LYS A 160 6.91 1.45 -21.11
N THR A 161 6.22 2.28 -20.33
CA THR A 161 5.11 3.10 -20.83
C THR A 161 5.58 4.01 -21.96
N VAL A 162 6.73 4.66 -21.80
CA VAL A 162 7.36 5.51 -22.83
C VAL A 162 7.68 4.74 -24.10
N GLN A 163 8.15 3.48 -24.00
CA GLN A 163 8.42 2.64 -25.18
C GLN A 163 7.15 2.28 -25.96
N LEU A 164 6.01 2.10 -25.29
CA LEU A 164 4.76 1.65 -25.90
C LEU A 164 3.80 2.79 -26.30
N LEU A 165 3.98 3.99 -25.73
CA LEU A 165 3.17 5.18 -26.02
C LEU A 165 3.02 5.50 -27.53
N PRO A 166 4.08 5.48 -28.35
CA PRO A 166 3.96 5.76 -29.78
C PRO A 166 3.08 4.76 -30.54
N GLN A 167 2.95 3.52 -30.03
CA GLN A 167 2.20 2.44 -30.66
C GLN A 167 0.71 2.46 -30.26
N ALA A 168 0.38 3.13 -29.16
CA ALA A 168 -0.95 3.08 -28.56
C ALA A 168 -1.95 4.10 -29.14
N GLN A 169 -1.55 4.95 -30.10
CA GLN A 169 -2.36 6.06 -30.65
C GLN A 169 -3.09 6.89 -29.57
N SER A 170 -2.52 6.97 -28.38
CA SER A 170 -3.08 7.66 -27.24
C SER A 170 -2.37 9.00 -27.01
N GLY A 171 -3.15 10.01 -26.64
CA GLY A 171 -2.63 11.34 -26.31
C GLY A 171 -1.68 11.31 -25.10
N THR A 172 -0.96 12.41 -24.86
CA THR A 172 -0.08 12.57 -23.70
C THR A 172 -0.82 12.30 -22.38
N TYR A 173 -0.20 11.52 -21.49
CA TYR A 173 -0.73 11.19 -20.17
C TYR A 173 0.01 12.00 -19.10
N GLU A 174 -0.75 12.57 -18.18
CA GLU A 174 -0.24 13.26 -17.00
C GLU A 174 -0.93 12.67 -15.76
N ALA A 175 -0.15 12.38 -14.72
CA ALA A 175 -0.65 11.92 -13.44
C ALA A 175 0.17 12.55 -12.30
N VAL A 176 -0.51 13.16 -11.34
CA VAL A 176 0.09 13.99 -10.28
C VAL A 176 -0.55 13.67 -8.94
N SER A 177 0.25 13.52 -7.88
CA SER A 177 -0.26 13.51 -6.50
C SER A 177 0.64 14.32 -5.56
N ASP A 178 0.06 14.81 -4.46
CA ASP A 178 0.67 15.81 -3.57
C ASP A 178 2.01 15.36 -2.96
N ASP A 179 2.18 14.05 -2.72
CA ASP A 179 3.38 13.48 -2.08
C ASP A 179 4.36 12.82 -3.07
N MET A 180 4.10 12.86 -4.39
CA MET A 180 4.95 12.24 -5.42
C MET A 180 5.79 13.24 -6.22
N GLY A 181 5.73 14.53 -5.85
CA GLY A 181 6.43 15.63 -6.54
C GLY A 181 7.31 16.51 -5.64
N LYS A 182 7.67 16.05 -4.44
CA LYS A 182 8.55 16.77 -3.50
C LYS A 182 9.77 15.95 -3.13
#